data_AF-A0A9W7E1Y7-F1
#
_entry.id   AF-A0A9W7E1Y7-F1
#
_cell.length_a   1.000
_cell.length_b   1.000
_cell.length_c   1.000
_cell.angle_alpha   90.00
_cell.angle_beta   90.00
_cell.angle_gamma   90.00
#
_symmetry.space_group_name_H-M   'P 1'
#
loop_
_entity.id
_entity.type
_entity.pdbx_description
1 polymer ?
#
loop_
_entity_poly.entity_id
_entity_poly.type
_entity_poly.pdbx_seq_one_letter_code
_entity_poly.pdbx_strand_id
1 'polypeptide(L)'
;MLTPTTSLTPHLPQGQSPSSEIQVANPAPACVPHPSPITSRVTLGAGCYWGTDKFIVKDFQKRFPGSVKNASVGFMSPDPDAMKDPSYRAVCSGSTGHVEVLDLELTDPQAQYEELIRFFYMFHDPTTKNRQGNDTGSQYSSYIFTYDSEQSKIGESR
;
A
#
# COMPACT_ATOMS: atom_id res chain seq x y z
N MET A 1 -56.66 -11.77 57.51
CA MET A 1 -55.51 -11.14 56.83
C MET A 1 -54.64 -10.54 57.94
N LEU A 2 -53.71 -11.31 58.51
CA LEU A 2 -52.27 -11.32 58.17
C LEU A 2 -51.49 -10.13 58.78
N THR A 3 -50.80 -10.40 59.90
CA THR A 3 -49.64 -9.65 60.43
C THR A 3 -48.35 -10.08 59.68
N PRO A 4 -47.24 -9.29 59.68
CA PRO A 4 -46.17 -9.33 60.72
C PRO A 4 -45.61 -7.89 61.07
N THR A 5 -44.71 -7.57 62.03
CA THR A 5 -43.56 -8.23 62.75
C THR A 5 -42.22 -8.15 61.99
N THR A 6 -41.06 -7.63 62.46
CA THR A 6 -40.58 -6.99 63.72
C THR A 6 -39.44 -5.96 63.40
N SER A 7 -39.21 -4.85 64.12
CA SER A 7 -38.33 -4.58 65.29
C SER A 7 -36.79 -4.81 65.15
N LEU A 8 -36.03 -4.02 65.95
CA LEU A 8 -34.60 -4.12 66.36
C LEU A 8 -33.46 -3.40 65.58
N THR A 9 -32.99 -2.31 66.18
CA THR A 9 -31.63 -1.72 66.25
C THR A 9 -30.68 -2.53 67.18
N PRO A 10 -29.42 -2.11 67.52
CA PRO A 10 -28.35 -1.35 66.81
C PRO A 10 -26.92 -1.98 66.98
N HIS A 11 -25.85 -1.44 66.34
CA HIS A 11 -24.52 -1.21 67.00
C HIS A 11 -23.56 -0.27 66.22
N LEU A 12 -22.48 0.20 66.87
CA LEU A 12 -21.44 1.14 66.37
C LEU A 12 -20.21 0.38 65.79
N PRO A 13 -19.25 1.03 65.09
CA PRO A 13 -18.18 0.37 64.34
C PRO A 13 -16.86 0.20 65.12
N GLN A 14 -16.03 -0.71 64.61
CA GLN A 14 -14.58 -0.84 64.88
C GLN A 14 -13.86 -0.95 63.53
N GLY A 15 -12.61 -0.49 63.44
CA GLY A 15 -11.93 -0.24 62.14
C GLY A 15 -10.72 -1.14 61.83
N GLN A 16 -10.04 -0.78 60.72
CA GLN A 16 -8.83 -1.40 60.14
C GLN A 16 -9.07 -2.79 59.51
N SER A 17 -8.53 -3.14 58.34
CA SER A 17 -7.37 -2.62 57.59
C SER A 17 -7.64 -2.56 56.07
N PRO A 18 -7.08 -1.59 55.32
CA PRO A 18 -7.04 -1.65 53.86
C PRO A 18 -5.85 -2.49 53.38
N SER A 19 -6.07 -3.78 53.08
CA SER A 19 -5.13 -4.54 52.25
C SER A 19 -5.16 -3.99 50.83
N SER A 20 -4.18 -3.15 50.49
CA SER A 20 -4.00 -2.66 49.13
C SER A 20 -3.43 -3.75 48.23
N GLU A 21 -4.29 -4.65 47.73
CA GLU A 21 -3.98 -5.38 46.51
C GLU A 21 -3.86 -4.36 45.38
N ILE A 22 -2.62 -4.04 45.01
CA ILE A 22 -2.35 -3.35 43.75
C ILE A 22 -2.72 -4.33 42.64
N GLN A 23 -3.90 -4.14 42.06
CA GLN A 23 -4.24 -4.76 40.79
C GLN A 23 -3.27 -4.22 39.74
N VAL A 24 -2.19 -4.95 39.50
CA VAL A 24 -1.34 -4.78 38.34
C VAL A 24 -2.18 -5.20 37.13
N ALA A 25 -2.92 -4.24 36.59
CA ALA A 25 -3.52 -4.37 35.29
C ALA A 25 -2.37 -4.58 34.30
N ASN A 26 -2.19 -5.82 33.82
CA ASN A 26 -1.37 -6.05 32.64
C ASN A 26 -1.94 -5.16 31.53
N PRO A 27 -1.18 -4.19 31.01
CA PRO A 27 -1.59 -3.55 29.77
C PRO A 27 -1.70 -4.67 28.73
N ALA A 28 -2.81 -4.71 28.00
CA ALA A 28 -2.88 -5.53 26.80
C ALA A 28 -1.65 -5.20 25.94
N PRO A 29 -0.99 -6.20 25.30
CA PRO A 29 0.17 -5.92 24.47
C PRO A 29 -0.21 -4.82 23.49
N ALA A 30 0.50 -3.70 23.57
CA ALA A 30 0.22 -2.52 22.76
C ALA A 30 0.10 -2.98 21.31
N CYS A 31 -1.03 -2.68 20.68
CA CYS A 31 -1.41 -3.24 19.38
C CYS A 31 -0.24 -3.06 18.41
N VAL A 32 0.49 -4.15 18.14
CA VAL A 32 1.50 -4.18 17.10
C VAL A 32 0.72 -3.93 15.82
N PRO A 33 1.00 -2.85 15.07
CA PRO A 33 0.27 -2.59 13.84
C PRO A 33 0.60 -3.72 12.87
N HIS A 34 -0.31 -4.69 12.75
CA HIS A 34 -0.27 -5.65 11.66
C HIS A 34 -0.35 -4.83 10.36
N PRO A 35 0.60 -5.00 9.42
CA PRO A 35 0.50 -4.32 8.14
C PRO A 35 -0.80 -4.75 7.48
N SER A 36 -1.54 -3.77 6.95
CA SER A 36 -2.77 -4.06 6.21
C SER A 36 -2.44 -4.92 4.98
N PRO A 37 -3.38 -5.71 4.43
CA PRO A 37 -3.12 -6.54 3.26
C PRO A 37 -2.73 -5.68 2.04
N ILE A 38 -1.48 -5.83 1.57
CA ILE A 38 -1.00 -5.34 0.27
C ILE A 38 -1.52 -6.29 -0.81
N THR A 39 -2.15 -5.76 -1.86
CA THR A 39 -2.61 -6.58 -2.99
C THR A 39 -1.46 -7.04 -3.88
N SER A 40 -1.66 -8.14 -4.61
CA SER A 40 -0.66 -8.68 -5.54
C SER A 40 -0.48 -7.82 -6.78
N ARG A 41 -1.50 -7.06 -7.21
CA ARG A 41 -1.42 -6.23 -8.42
C ARG A 41 -0.63 -4.94 -8.17
N VAL A 42 0.28 -4.61 -9.07
CA VAL A 42 1.10 -3.40 -9.03
C VAL A 42 1.22 -2.82 -10.44
N THR A 43 1.05 -1.50 -10.59
CA THR A 43 1.11 -0.85 -11.90
C THR A 43 1.98 0.39 -11.86
N LEU A 44 3.00 0.42 -12.72
CA LEU A 44 4.12 1.36 -12.67
C LEU A 44 4.35 2.02 -14.03
N GLY A 45 4.32 3.35 -14.08
CA GLY A 45 4.81 4.16 -15.21
C GLY A 45 6.21 4.66 -14.90
N ALA A 46 7.17 4.42 -15.80
CA ALA A 46 8.61 4.66 -15.56
C ALA A 46 9.38 5.08 -16.82
N GLY A 47 8.70 5.77 -17.75
CA GLY A 47 9.18 5.96 -19.12
C GLY A 47 8.72 4.85 -20.05
N CYS A 48 9.49 4.56 -21.10
CA CYS A 48 9.11 3.57 -22.11
C CYS A 48 8.89 2.18 -21.49
N TYR A 49 7.68 1.63 -21.65
CA TYR A 49 7.26 0.38 -21.03
C TYR A 49 8.11 -0.87 -21.38
N TRP A 50 8.81 -0.89 -22.52
CA TRP A 50 9.73 -1.97 -22.89
C TRP A 50 11.02 -1.94 -22.07
N GLY A 51 11.46 -0.73 -21.67
CA GLY A 51 12.56 -0.58 -20.72
C GLY A 51 12.15 -1.04 -19.33
N THR A 52 10.98 -0.58 -18.87
CA THR A 52 10.39 -0.93 -17.57
C THR A 52 10.15 -2.42 -17.43
N ASP A 53 9.51 -3.06 -18.41
CA ASP A 53 9.33 -4.52 -18.49
C ASP A 53 10.67 -5.24 -18.42
N LYS A 54 11.61 -4.89 -19.31
CA LYS A 54 12.92 -5.54 -19.35
C LYS A 54 13.65 -5.44 -18.01
N PHE A 55 13.64 -4.28 -17.36
CA PHE A 55 14.34 -4.07 -16.10
C PHE A 55 13.65 -4.79 -14.92
N ILE A 56 12.34 -4.61 -14.75
CA ILE A 56 11.62 -5.24 -13.65
C ILE A 56 11.49 -6.76 -13.88
N VAL A 57 10.91 -7.19 -15.00
CA VAL A 57 10.65 -8.61 -15.25
C VAL A 57 11.94 -9.43 -15.37
N LYS A 58 13.08 -8.86 -15.79
CA LYS A 58 14.35 -9.62 -15.86
C LYS A 58 15.30 -9.36 -14.71
N ASP A 59 15.49 -8.13 -14.25
CA ASP A 59 16.53 -7.82 -13.26
C ASP A 59 16.01 -7.87 -11.81
N PHE A 60 14.75 -7.49 -11.56
CA PHE A 60 14.11 -7.73 -10.25
C PHE A 60 13.91 -9.24 -10.01
N GLN A 61 13.43 -10.00 -11.00
CA GLN A 61 13.28 -11.46 -10.86
C GLN A 61 14.62 -12.20 -10.66
N LYS A 62 15.74 -11.73 -11.22
CA LYS A 62 17.07 -12.32 -10.93
C LYS A 62 17.46 -12.14 -9.46
N ARG A 63 17.11 -11.00 -8.87
CA ARG A 63 17.41 -10.68 -7.46
C ARG A 63 16.42 -11.35 -6.50
N PHE A 64 15.17 -11.51 -6.92
CA PHE A 64 14.08 -12.14 -6.18
C PHE A 64 13.40 -13.22 -7.04
N PRO A 65 13.98 -14.43 -7.17
CA PRO A 65 13.43 -15.47 -8.02
C PRO A 65 11.99 -15.85 -7.67
N GLY A 66 11.12 -15.91 -8.68
CA GLY A 66 9.70 -16.23 -8.50
C GLY A 66 8.86 -15.11 -7.88
N SER A 67 9.36 -13.86 -7.80
CA SER A 67 8.62 -12.73 -7.23
C SER A 67 7.46 -12.22 -8.08
N VAL A 68 7.46 -12.50 -9.39
CA VAL A 68 6.43 -12.03 -10.34
C VAL A 68 5.73 -13.25 -10.93
N LYS A 69 4.40 -13.32 -10.76
CA LYS A 69 3.52 -14.35 -11.35
C LYS A 69 3.17 -14.05 -12.80
N ASN A 70 2.86 -12.78 -13.08
CA ASN A 70 2.43 -12.29 -14.39
C ASN A 70 2.90 -10.85 -14.58
N ALA A 71 3.11 -10.44 -15.83
CA ALA A 71 3.47 -9.08 -16.19
C ALA A 71 2.97 -8.77 -17.62
N SER A 72 2.47 -7.55 -17.83
CA SER A 72 2.04 -7.07 -19.13
C SER A 72 2.28 -5.56 -19.25
N VAL A 73 2.59 -5.11 -20.46
CA VAL A 73 2.70 -3.68 -20.76
C VAL A 73 1.37 -3.14 -21.28
N GLY A 74 1.05 -1.89 -20.95
CA GLY A 74 -0.21 -1.27 -21.35
C GLY A 74 -0.22 0.24 -21.15
N PHE A 75 -1.42 0.80 -21.08
CA PHE A 75 -1.65 2.22 -20.87
C PHE A 75 -2.60 2.42 -19.70
N MET A 76 -2.30 3.36 -18.81
CA MET A 76 -3.20 3.75 -17.72
C MET A 76 -3.18 5.28 -17.56
N SER A 77 -4.31 5.85 -17.15
CA SER A 77 -4.47 7.28 -16.92
C SER A 77 -4.68 7.57 -15.43
N PRO A 78 -4.05 8.62 -14.86
CA PRO A 78 -4.42 9.15 -13.55
C PRO A 78 -5.72 9.98 -13.59
N ASP A 79 -6.15 10.40 -14.78
CA ASP A 79 -7.38 11.13 -15.04
C ASP A 79 -8.51 10.15 -15.45
N PRO A 80 -9.64 10.09 -14.72
CA PRO A 80 -10.76 9.19 -15.02
C PRO A 80 -11.55 9.58 -16.28
N ASP A 81 -11.45 10.83 -16.75
CA ASP A 81 -12.15 11.35 -17.93
C ASP A 81 -11.30 11.23 -19.22
N ALA A 82 -10.15 10.56 -19.15
CA ALA A 82 -9.24 10.34 -20.25
C ALA A 82 -9.82 9.47 -21.39
N MET A 83 -9.11 9.46 -22.54
CA MET A 83 -9.54 8.74 -23.74
C MET A 83 -9.69 7.24 -23.48
N LYS A 84 -10.90 6.69 -23.69
CA LYS A 84 -11.16 5.25 -23.55
C LYS A 84 -10.47 4.44 -24.65
N ASP A 85 -9.96 3.27 -24.27
CA ASP A 85 -9.33 2.27 -25.15
C ASP A 85 -8.33 2.83 -26.18
N PRO A 86 -7.32 3.61 -25.75
CA PRO A 86 -6.44 4.32 -26.66
C PRO A 86 -5.50 3.35 -27.41
N SER A 87 -5.43 3.50 -28.73
CA SER A 87 -4.38 2.84 -29.51
C SER A 87 -2.99 3.41 -29.18
N TYR A 88 -1.93 2.61 -29.34
CA TYR A 88 -0.54 3.08 -29.17
C TYR A 88 -0.26 4.38 -29.95
N ARG A 89 -0.73 4.49 -31.20
CA ARG A 89 -0.57 5.71 -32.02
C ARG A 89 -1.23 6.94 -31.37
N ALA A 90 -2.36 6.78 -30.69
CA ALA A 90 -3.00 7.86 -29.96
C ALA A 90 -2.21 8.21 -28.68
N VAL A 91 -1.66 7.23 -27.97
CA VAL A 91 -0.77 7.50 -26.81
C VAL A 91 0.48 8.26 -27.26
N CYS A 92 1.10 7.89 -28.39
CA CYS A 92 2.26 8.59 -28.95
C CYS A 92 1.99 10.05 -29.37
N SER A 93 0.73 10.48 -29.57
CA SER A 93 0.43 11.90 -29.80
C SER A 93 0.35 12.73 -28.51
N GLY A 94 0.47 12.10 -27.33
CA GLY A 94 0.43 12.75 -26.02
C GLY A 94 -0.95 13.30 -25.61
N SER A 95 -1.97 13.15 -26.46
CA SER A 95 -3.29 13.75 -26.30
C SER A 95 -4.33 12.87 -25.60
N THR A 96 -3.93 11.69 -25.11
CA THR A 96 -4.83 10.71 -24.47
C THR A 96 -4.93 10.84 -22.96
N GLY A 97 -4.00 11.59 -22.32
CA GLY A 97 -3.82 11.60 -20.86
C GLY A 97 -3.17 10.33 -20.29
N HIS A 98 -2.87 9.33 -21.12
CA HIS A 98 -2.37 8.02 -20.67
C HIS A 98 -0.84 8.00 -20.54
N VAL A 99 -0.39 7.13 -19.63
CA VAL A 99 1.00 6.79 -19.32
C VAL A 99 1.28 5.37 -19.82
N GLU A 100 2.47 5.14 -20.38
CA GLU A 100 3.00 3.80 -20.64
C GLU A 100 3.33 3.11 -19.31
N VAL A 101 2.69 1.96 -19.05
CA VAL A 101 2.81 1.26 -17.76
C VAL A 101 3.19 -0.20 -17.92
N LEU A 102 3.83 -0.74 -16.88
CA LEU A 102 3.93 -2.16 -16.59
C LEU A 102 2.90 -2.51 -15.50
N ASP A 103 1.96 -3.39 -15.81
CA ASP A 103 1.00 -4.00 -14.88
C ASP A 103 1.48 -5.43 -14.54
N LEU A 104 1.67 -5.73 -13.26
CA LEU A 104 2.26 -6.99 -12.81
C LEU A 104 1.58 -7.56 -11.56
N GLU A 105 1.72 -8.87 -11.37
CA GLU A 105 1.25 -9.59 -10.19
C GLU A 105 2.43 -10.14 -9.38
N LEU A 106 2.55 -9.73 -8.12
CA LEU A 106 3.53 -10.25 -7.17
C LEU A 106 3.13 -11.63 -6.63
N THR A 107 4.13 -12.44 -6.31
CA THR A 107 3.94 -13.75 -5.68
C THR A 107 3.57 -13.61 -4.21
N ASP A 108 4.32 -12.78 -3.49
CA ASP A 108 4.14 -12.43 -2.08
C ASP A 108 4.26 -10.89 -1.93
N PRO A 109 3.16 -10.15 -2.10
CA PRO A 109 3.20 -8.68 -2.08
C PRO A 109 3.65 -8.09 -0.74
N GLN A 110 3.45 -8.80 0.39
CA GLN A 110 3.87 -8.35 1.71
C GLN A 110 5.39 -8.29 1.83
N ALA A 111 6.10 -9.29 1.29
CA ALA A 111 7.55 -9.32 1.28
C ALA A 111 8.18 -8.53 0.11
N GLN A 112 7.45 -8.34 -0.99
CA GLN A 112 8.03 -7.93 -2.28
C GLN A 112 7.71 -6.50 -2.72
N TYR A 113 6.61 -5.89 -2.25
CA TYR A 113 6.19 -4.58 -2.75
C TYR A 113 7.20 -3.47 -2.43
N GLU A 114 7.70 -3.38 -1.20
CA GLU A 114 8.65 -2.31 -0.84
C GLU A 114 9.98 -2.44 -1.61
N GLU A 115 10.49 -3.67 -1.80
CA GLU A 115 11.68 -3.92 -2.62
C GLU A 115 11.44 -3.60 -4.10
N LEU A 116 10.23 -3.87 -4.63
CA LEU A 116 9.86 -3.49 -5.99
C LEU A 116 9.84 -1.97 -6.16
N ILE A 117 9.27 -1.22 -5.21
CA ILE A 117 9.26 0.26 -5.26
C ILE A 117 10.68 0.83 -5.13
N ARG A 118 11.54 0.26 -4.27
CA ARG A 118 12.98 0.61 -4.24
C ARG A 118 13.64 0.38 -5.60
N PHE A 119 13.36 -0.76 -6.25
CA PHE A 119 13.95 -1.12 -7.54
C PHE A 119 13.42 -0.21 -8.67
N PHE A 120 12.14 0.14 -8.64
CA PHE A 120 11.51 1.13 -9.54
C PHE A 120 12.27 2.46 -9.50
N TYR A 121 12.51 3.04 -8.32
CA TYR A 121 13.27 4.30 -8.20
C TYR A 121 14.76 4.20 -8.57
N MET A 122 15.31 3.00 -8.78
CA MET A 122 16.65 2.83 -9.35
C MET A 122 16.67 2.84 -10.89
N PHE A 123 15.52 2.73 -11.54
CA PHE A 123 15.42 2.60 -13.00
C PHE A 123 15.41 3.93 -13.75
N HIS A 124 14.66 4.91 -13.22
CA HIS A 124 14.38 6.18 -13.88
C HIS A 124 14.60 7.37 -12.96
N ASP A 125 14.57 8.57 -13.53
CA ASP A 125 14.54 9.81 -12.76
C ASP A 125 13.07 10.20 -12.51
N PRO A 126 12.52 10.03 -11.29
CA PRO A 126 11.14 10.40 -11.01
C PRO A 126 10.95 11.93 -10.97
N THR A 127 12.02 12.72 -10.97
CA THR A 127 11.96 14.19 -10.90
C THR A 127 11.80 14.85 -12.28
N THR A 128 12.08 14.14 -13.38
CA THR A 128 11.88 14.66 -14.72
C THR A 128 10.40 14.57 -15.14
N LYS A 129 9.67 15.66 -14.94
CA LYS A 129 8.29 15.82 -15.39
C LYS A 129 8.13 15.48 -16.88
N ASN A 130 7.21 14.57 -17.20
CA ASN A 130 6.80 14.20 -18.56
C ASN A 130 7.97 13.80 -19.48
N ARG A 131 8.97 13.11 -18.93
CA ARG A 131 10.14 12.62 -19.67
C ARG A 131 10.84 11.50 -18.91
N GLN A 132 11.42 10.55 -19.63
CA GLN A 132 12.45 9.65 -19.11
C GLN A 132 13.59 9.52 -20.13
N GLY A 133 14.81 9.88 -19.72
CA GLY A 133 15.95 9.95 -20.63
C GLY A 133 15.68 10.86 -21.85
N ASN A 134 15.72 10.27 -23.05
CA ASN A 134 15.43 10.98 -24.31
C ASN A 134 13.93 10.99 -24.67
N ASP A 135 13.12 10.11 -24.06
CA ASP A 135 11.70 9.94 -24.38
C ASP A 135 10.90 11.04 -23.68
N THR A 136 10.33 11.96 -24.45
CA THR A 136 9.65 13.17 -23.94
C THR A 136 8.17 13.14 -24.29
N GLY A 137 7.32 13.35 -23.29
CA GLY A 137 5.86 13.26 -23.38
C GLY A 137 5.23 12.84 -22.06
N SER A 138 3.98 13.23 -21.80
CA SER A 138 3.23 12.82 -20.61
C SER A 138 3.08 11.30 -20.48
N GLN A 139 3.13 10.58 -21.61
CA GLN A 139 3.10 9.14 -21.64
C GLN A 139 4.34 8.47 -21.01
N TYR A 140 5.43 9.22 -20.79
CA TYR A 140 6.67 8.73 -20.18
C TYR A 140 6.85 9.17 -18.72
N SER A 141 5.81 9.72 -18.09
CA SER A 141 5.85 10.18 -16.70
C SER A 141 6.01 9.05 -15.68
N SER A 142 6.71 9.36 -14.59
CA SER A 142 6.79 8.51 -13.40
C SER A 142 5.44 8.46 -12.68
N TYR A 143 4.87 7.27 -12.51
CA TYR A 143 3.64 7.03 -11.75
C TYR A 143 3.68 5.68 -11.02
N ILE A 144 3.14 5.65 -9.80
CA ILE A 144 2.76 4.44 -9.09
C ILE A 144 1.24 4.45 -8.99
N PHE A 145 0.56 3.49 -9.63
CA PHE A 145 -0.88 3.33 -9.53
C PHE A 145 -1.17 2.32 -8.41
N THR A 146 -1.80 2.81 -7.35
CA THR A 146 -1.96 2.10 -6.07
C THR A 146 -3.37 1.56 -5.90
N TYR A 147 -3.48 0.32 -5.45
CA TYR A 147 -4.75 -0.41 -5.32
C TYR A 147 -5.22 -0.58 -3.87
N ASP A 148 -4.37 -0.26 -2.89
CA ASP A 148 -4.68 -0.25 -1.46
C ASP A 148 -3.89 0.84 -0.71
N SER A 149 -4.21 1.04 0.57
CA SER A 149 -3.63 2.13 1.39
C SER A 149 -2.18 1.90 1.78
N GLU A 150 -1.70 0.65 1.87
CA GLU A 150 -0.30 0.38 2.19
C GLU A 150 0.59 0.58 0.94
N GLN A 151 0.08 0.26 -0.25
CA GLN A 151 0.74 0.64 -1.51
C GLN A 151 0.94 2.17 -1.61
N SER A 152 -0.11 2.97 -1.35
CA SER A 152 -0.01 4.44 -1.35
C SER A 152 1.03 4.95 -0.35
N LYS A 153 0.90 4.54 0.91
CA LYS A 153 1.81 4.89 2.01
C LYS A 153 3.27 4.51 1.73
N ILE A 154 3.53 3.34 1.14
CA ILE A 154 4.88 2.91 0.78
C ILE A 154 5.41 3.77 -0.39
N GLY A 155 4.61 3.97 -1.44
CA GLY A 155 4.97 4.78 -2.61
C GLY A 155 5.27 6.24 -2.28
N GLU A 156 4.54 6.82 -1.33
CA GLU A 156 4.74 8.20 -0.82
C GLU A 156 5.95 8.35 0.12
N SER A 157 6.47 7.25 0.68
CA SER A 157 7.55 7.26 1.68
C SER A 157 8.99 7.23 1.11
N ARG A 158 9.12 7.41 -0.20
CA ARG A 158 10.33 7.16 -1.01
C ARG A 158 10.48 8.23 -2.09
#